data_AF-A0A5P1X3R5-F1
#
_entry.id   AF-A0A5P1X3R5-F1
#
_cell.length_a   1.000
_cell.length_b   1.000
_cell.length_c   1.000
_cell.angle_alpha   90.00
_cell.angle_beta   90.00
_cell.angle_gamma   90.00
#
_symmetry.space_group_name_H-M   'P 1'
#
loop_
_entity.id
_entity.type
_entity.pdbx_description
1 polymer ?
#
loop_
_entity_poly.entity_id
_entity_poly.type
_entity_poly.pdbx_seq_one_letter_code
_entity_poly.pdbx_strand_id
1 'polypeptide(L)'
;MKISKKVWFDSIGVGLCTLIYSLIMTGGGLWMGSAAFIAVSYFFGAGFPKDKIWNILISFALGIVWGLIAFRFLHVSFMSGLIGSSIMFGIMTFIVLFLQGTIMKFTIVPAWLIAWGTTMLILSNITIHSWGLFVFQLYLSMLLGIFVIGYASGILSIRVLFLCSIFLTRRSLQTY
;
A
#
# COMPACT_ATOMS: atom_id res chain seq x y z
N MET A 1 6.66 2.82 -30.37
CA MET A 1 7.44 2.52 -29.16
C MET A 1 7.68 1.00 -29.11
N LYS A 2 8.90 0.49 -29.30
CA LYS A 2 9.18 -0.95 -29.21
C LYS A 2 9.29 -1.34 -27.73
N ILE A 3 8.26 -1.98 -27.19
CA ILE A 3 8.29 -2.50 -25.81
C ILE A 3 9.40 -3.55 -25.75
N SER A 4 10.39 -3.35 -24.87
CA SER A 4 11.48 -4.29 -24.66
C SER A 4 10.91 -5.64 -24.19
N LYS A 5 11.40 -6.75 -24.76
CA LYS A 5 11.01 -8.12 -24.35
C LYS A 5 11.11 -8.32 -22.83
N LYS A 6 12.07 -7.65 -22.19
CA LYS A 6 12.25 -7.64 -20.74
C LYS A 6 11.01 -7.12 -20.01
N VAL A 7 10.47 -5.98 -20.41
CA VAL A 7 9.26 -5.37 -19.81
C VAL A 7 8.04 -6.29 -19.95
N TRP A 8 7.96 -7.03 -21.06
CA TRP A 8 6.89 -7.99 -21.31
C TRP A 8 6.92 -9.17 -20.33
N PHE A 9 8.09 -9.80 -20.18
CA PHE A 9 8.28 -10.90 -19.21
C PHE A 9 8.09 -10.43 -17.76
N ASP A 10 8.64 -9.27 -17.44
CA ASP A 10 8.52 -8.61 -16.14
C ASP A 10 7.03 -8.34 -15.79
N SER A 11 6.24 -7.81 -16.74
CA SER A 11 4.81 -7.52 -16.54
C SER A 11 3.97 -8.78 -16.34
N ILE A 12 4.26 -9.86 -17.08
CA ILE A 12 3.59 -11.17 -16.89
C ILE A 12 3.88 -11.72 -15.49
N GLY A 13 5.13 -11.62 -15.04
CA GLY A 13 5.54 -12.05 -13.70
C GLY A 13 4.78 -11.32 -12.60
N VAL A 14 4.70 -9.99 -12.67
CA VAL A 14 3.97 -9.19 -11.68
C VAL A 14 2.46 -9.43 -11.76
N GLY A 15 1.90 -9.59 -12.95
CA GLY A 15 0.48 -9.94 -13.13
C GLY A 15 0.13 -11.28 -12.48
N LEU A 16 0.94 -12.32 -12.71
CA LEU A 16 0.75 -13.64 -12.10
C LEU A 16 0.97 -13.61 -10.58
N CYS A 17 1.98 -12.89 -10.10
CA CYS A 17 2.18 -12.70 -8.66
C CYS A 17 0.98 -11.99 -8.02
N THR A 18 0.43 -10.97 -8.68
CA THR A 18 -0.79 -10.28 -8.22
C THR A 18 -1.97 -11.22 -8.16
N LEU A 19 -2.15 -12.08 -9.17
CA LEU A 19 -3.22 -13.07 -9.23
C LEU A 19 -3.10 -14.08 -8.07
N ILE A 20 -1.93 -14.69 -7.88
CA ILE A 20 -1.68 -15.67 -6.82
C ILE A 20 -1.83 -15.01 -5.44
N TYR A 21 -1.24 -13.84 -5.25
CA TYR A 21 -1.34 -13.10 -4.00
C TYR A 21 -2.79 -12.71 -3.69
N SER A 22 -3.54 -12.26 -4.70
CA SER A 22 -4.95 -11.91 -4.52
C SER A 22 -5.81 -13.13 -4.18
N LEU A 23 -5.57 -14.28 -4.80
CA LEU A 23 -6.24 -15.54 -4.47
C LEU A 23 -5.98 -15.96 -3.02
N ILE A 24 -4.73 -15.88 -2.57
CA ILE A 24 -4.33 -16.24 -1.21
C ILE A 24 -4.92 -15.28 -0.18
N MET A 25 -4.84 -13.97 -0.43
CA MET A 25 -5.29 -12.95 0.52
C MET A 25 -6.82 -12.86 0.56
N THR A 26 -7.49 -12.90 -0.59
CA THR A 26 -8.97 -12.92 -0.66
C THR A 26 -9.53 -14.21 -0.08
N GLY A 27 -8.89 -15.36 -0.35
CA GLY A 27 -9.26 -16.64 0.25
C GLY A 27 -9.11 -16.68 1.78
N GLY A 28 -8.28 -15.80 2.36
CA GLY A 28 -8.14 -15.60 3.80
C GLY A 28 -9.00 -14.49 4.42
N GLY A 29 -9.89 -13.88 3.63
CA GLY A 29 -10.72 -12.74 4.07
C GLY A 29 -10.01 -11.39 4.10
N LEU A 30 -8.79 -11.29 3.55
CA LEU A 30 -7.90 -10.14 3.60
C LEU A 30 -7.84 -9.42 2.25
N TRP A 31 -9.00 -9.04 1.71
CA TRP A 31 -9.10 -8.40 0.39
C TRP A 31 -8.30 -7.08 0.29
N MET A 32 -8.12 -6.39 1.42
CA MET A 32 -7.27 -5.20 1.56
C MET A 32 -5.84 -5.43 1.08
N GLY A 33 -5.33 -6.66 1.26
CA GLY A 33 -3.98 -7.03 0.86
C GLY A 33 -3.80 -6.91 -0.64
N SER A 34 -4.76 -7.41 -1.42
CA SER A 34 -4.74 -7.37 -2.89
C SER A 34 -4.69 -5.92 -3.41
N ALA A 35 -5.52 -5.04 -2.85
CA ALA A 35 -5.55 -3.62 -3.22
C ALA A 35 -4.21 -2.93 -2.90
N ALA A 36 -3.63 -3.20 -1.74
CA ALA A 36 -2.31 -2.70 -1.37
C ALA A 36 -1.21 -3.19 -2.32
N PHE A 37 -1.23 -4.47 -2.69
CA PHE A 37 -0.25 -5.06 -3.61
C PHE A 37 -0.30 -4.43 -5.00
N ILE A 38 -1.50 -4.23 -5.55
CA ILE A 38 -1.69 -3.55 -6.83
C ILE A 38 -1.12 -2.13 -6.76
N ALA A 39 -1.38 -1.41 -5.67
CA ALA A 39 -0.89 -0.05 -5.52
C ALA A 39 0.65 0.01 -5.46
N VAL A 40 1.31 -0.93 -4.78
CA VAL A 40 2.78 -1.03 -4.75
C VAL A 40 3.37 -1.45 -6.10
N SER A 41 2.62 -2.19 -6.93
CA SER A 41 3.05 -2.57 -8.28
C SER A 41 3.39 -1.38 -9.20
N TYR A 42 2.93 -0.17 -8.86
CA TYR A 42 3.38 1.07 -9.50
C TYR A 42 4.92 1.18 -9.55
N PHE A 43 5.62 0.82 -8.48
CA PHE A 43 7.08 0.91 -8.43
C PHE A 43 7.79 -0.04 -9.39
N PHE A 44 7.10 -1.10 -9.83
CA PHE A 44 7.64 -1.97 -10.87
C PHE A 44 7.62 -1.29 -12.24
N GLY A 45 6.49 -0.65 -12.59
CA GLY A 45 6.35 0.08 -13.85
C GLY A 45 7.22 1.35 -13.91
N ALA A 46 7.39 2.03 -12.78
CA ALA A 46 8.19 3.26 -12.69
C ALA A 46 9.71 3.02 -12.57
N GLY A 47 10.14 1.77 -12.33
CA GLY A 47 11.53 1.42 -12.06
C GLY A 47 11.83 1.44 -10.56
N PHE A 48 11.97 0.27 -9.96
CA PHE A 48 12.10 0.09 -8.51
C PHE A 48 13.50 0.48 -8.01
N PRO A 49 13.67 1.54 -7.18
CA PRO A 49 14.96 1.93 -6.64
C PRO A 49 15.34 0.99 -5.47
N LYS A 50 16.06 -0.10 -5.81
CA LYS A 50 16.48 -1.15 -4.85
C LYS A 50 17.35 -0.61 -3.72
N ASP A 51 18.06 0.48 -3.95
CA ASP A 51 18.91 1.20 -3.00
C ASP A 51 18.10 1.98 -1.96
N LYS A 52 16.83 2.27 -2.21
CA LYS A 52 15.98 3.13 -1.36
C LYS A 52 14.83 2.39 -0.70
N ILE A 53 14.88 1.06 -0.59
CA ILE A 53 13.81 0.24 0.00
C ILE A 53 13.35 0.81 1.35
N TRP A 54 14.29 1.09 2.26
CA TRP A 54 13.99 1.64 3.59
C TRP A 54 13.23 2.97 3.55
N ASN A 55 13.56 3.84 2.59
CA ASN A 55 12.88 5.10 2.38
C ASN A 55 11.44 4.90 1.90
N ILE A 56 11.21 3.88 1.05
CA ILE A 56 9.86 3.50 0.60
C ILE A 56 9.04 2.99 1.80
N LEU A 57 9.64 2.16 2.66
CA LEU A 57 8.96 1.62 3.85
C LEU A 57 8.54 2.72 4.83
N ILE A 58 9.43 3.67 5.12
CA ILE A 58 9.10 4.82 5.96
C ILE A 58 8.00 5.66 5.32
N SER A 59 8.06 5.85 4.00
CA SER A 59 7.04 6.60 3.25
C SER A 59 5.67 5.91 3.31
N PHE A 60 5.63 4.57 3.30
CA PHE A 60 4.38 3.83 3.52
C PHE A 60 3.80 4.03 4.91
N ALA A 61 4.64 3.96 5.96
CA ALA A 61 4.20 4.22 7.32
C ALA A 61 3.62 5.64 7.44
N LEU A 62 4.31 6.64 6.88
CA LEU A 62 3.85 8.03 6.85
C LEU A 62 2.54 8.19 6.06
N GLY A 63 2.39 7.50 4.93
CA GLY A 63 1.15 7.50 4.15
C GLY A 63 -0.04 6.91 4.90
N ILE A 64 0.16 5.80 5.63
CA ILE A 64 -0.90 5.21 6.46
C ILE A 64 -1.30 6.18 7.58
N VAL A 65 -0.33 6.80 8.26
CA VAL A 65 -0.61 7.83 9.28
C VAL A 65 -1.38 9.00 8.68
N TRP A 66 -0.99 9.47 7.49
CA TRP A 66 -1.70 10.54 6.78
C TRP A 66 -3.14 10.17 6.42
N GLY A 67 -3.38 8.91 6.05
CA GLY A 67 -4.72 8.37 5.82
C GLY A 67 -5.58 8.34 7.07
N LEU A 68 -5.02 7.95 8.21
CA LEU A 68 -5.73 7.98 9.50
C LEU A 68 -6.07 9.42 9.93
N ILE A 69 -5.15 10.36 9.71
CA ILE A 69 -5.39 11.79 9.98
C ILE A 69 -6.51 12.33 9.08
N ALA A 70 -6.45 12.05 7.78
CA ALA A 70 -7.49 12.45 6.82
C ALA A 70 -8.86 11.87 7.21
N PHE A 71 -8.90 10.58 7.55
CA PHE A 71 -10.12 9.91 8.03
C PHE A 71 -10.68 10.60 9.27
N ARG A 72 -9.83 10.98 10.25
CA ARG A 72 -10.27 11.70 11.45
C ARG A 72 -10.83 13.07 11.13
N PHE A 73 -10.24 13.80 10.18
CA PHE A 73 -10.79 15.09 9.73
C PHE A 73 -12.15 14.93 9.05
N LEU A 74 -12.36 13.87 8.26
CA LEU A 74 -13.66 13.60 7.66
C LEU A 74 -14.77 13.25 8.67
N HIS A 75 -14.45 12.96 9.93
CA HIS A 75 -15.46 12.80 10.98
C HIS A 75 -15.94 14.14 11.54
N VAL A 76 -15.28 15.25 11.20
CA VAL A 76 -15.73 16.60 11.55
C VAL A 76 -16.79 17.02 10.54
N SER A 77 -18.02 17.29 11.00
CA SER A 77 -19.18 17.62 10.16
C SER A 77 -18.96 18.80 9.21
N PHE A 78 -18.11 19.75 9.57
CA PHE A 78 -17.74 20.87 8.70
C PHE A 78 -16.77 20.47 7.57
N MET A 79 -15.92 19.46 7.79
CA MET A 79 -14.91 19.01 6.83
C MET A 79 -15.39 17.86 5.94
N SER A 80 -16.45 17.14 6.31
CA SER A 80 -16.99 16.02 5.54
C SER A 80 -17.78 16.44 4.29
N GLY A 81 -18.17 17.71 4.18
CA GLY A 81 -18.85 18.25 3.01
C GLY A 81 -17.96 18.32 1.76
N LEU A 82 -18.57 18.47 0.59
CA LEU A 82 -17.88 18.51 -0.71
C LEU A 82 -16.73 19.53 -0.75
N ILE A 83 -16.99 20.76 -0.31
CA ILE A 83 -16.02 21.87 -0.33
C ILE A 83 -14.96 21.66 0.76
N GLY A 84 -15.38 21.31 1.98
CA GLY A 84 -14.48 21.10 3.11
C GLY A 84 -13.47 19.98 2.85
N SER A 85 -13.94 18.84 2.36
CA SER A 85 -13.09 17.68 2.05
C SER A 85 -12.16 17.96 0.87
N SER A 86 -12.62 18.69 -0.15
CA SER A 86 -11.79 19.08 -1.31
C SER A 86 -10.65 20.02 -0.90
N ILE A 87 -10.93 21.02 -0.07
CA ILE A 87 -9.91 21.92 0.48
C ILE A 87 -8.94 21.15 1.39
N MET A 88 -9.47 20.29 2.26
CA MET A 88 -8.67 19.43 3.14
C MET A 88 -7.70 18.55 2.35
N PHE A 89 -8.18 17.81 1.35
CA PHE A 89 -7.33 16.96 0.51
C PHE A 89 -6.30 17.78 -0.27
N GLY A 90 -6.67 18.96 -0.78
CA GLY A 90 -5.75 19.87 -1.45
C GLY A 90 -4.61 20.33 -0.53
N ILE A 91 -4.93 20.80 0.67
CA ILE A 91 -3.94 21.25 1.67
C ILE A 91 -3.07 20.07 2.11
N MET A 92 -3.66 18.92 2.41
CA MET A 92 -2.91 17.73 2.84
C MET A 92 -1.95 17.24 1.76
N THR A 93 -2.36 17.30 0.48
CA THR A 93 -1.49 16.95 -0.65
C THR A 93 -0.34 17.94 -0.78
N PHE A 94 -0.63 19.24 -0.68
CA PHE A 94 0.40 20.28 -0.70
C PHE A 94 1.44 20.06 0.42
N ILE A 95 0.99 19.76 1.64
CA ILE A 95 1.89 19.51 2.77
C ILE A 95 2.81 18.32 2.49
N VAL A 96 2.29 17.22 1.94
CA VAL A 96 3.12 16.03 1.61
C VAL A 96 4.21 16.39 0.60
N LEU A 97 3.84 17.09 -0.48
CA LEU A 97 4.79 17.51 -1.52
C LEU A 97 5.83 18.49 -0.97
N PHE A 98 5.39 19.46 -0.17
CA PHE A 98 6.27 20.46 0.44
C PHE A 98 7.23 19.83 1.45
N LEU A 99 6.74 18.98 2.34
CA LEU A 99 7.56 18.31 3.35
C LEU A 99 8.61 17.42 2.69
N GLN A 100 8.27 16.70 1.63
CA GLN A 100 9.25 15.90 0.91
C GLN A 100 10.31 16.75 0.21
N GLY A 101 9.95 17.90 -0.37
CA GLY A 101 10.90 18.81 -1.01
C GLY A 101 11.85 19.54 -0.04
N THR A 102 11.48 19.65 1.24
CA THR A 102 12.18 20.50 2.22
C THR A 102 12.83 19.70 3.35
N ILE A 103 12.03 19.18 4.28
CA ILE A 103 12.47 18.63 5.57
C ILE A 103 12.65 17.12 5.49
N MET A 104 11.73 16.43 4.81
CA MET A 104 11.66 14.97 4.69
C MET A 104 12.13 14.47 3.32
N LYS A 105 13.30 14.96 2.87
CA LYS A 105 13.92 14.57 1.58
C LYS A 105 14.22 13.08 1.45
N PHE A 106 14.26 12.36 2.58
CA PHE A 106 14.40 10.91 2.59
C PHE A 106 13.13 10.18 2.15
N THR A 107 11.96 10.83 2.12
CA THR A 107 10.71 10.18 1.70
C THR A 107 10.57 10.12 0.18
N ILE A 108 9.82 9.11 -0.28
CA ILE A 108 9.50 8.88 -1.68
C ILE A 108 8.02 9.22 -1.87
N VAL A 109 7.74 10.37 -2.50
CA VAL A 109 6.38 10.91 -2.69
C VAL A 109 5.42 9.88 -3.27
N PRO A 110 5.77 9.15 -4.35
CA PRO A 110 4.85 8.16 -4.89
C PRO A 110 4.43 7.12 -3.84
N ALA A 111 5.35 6.69 -2.97
CA ALA A 111 5.03 5.68 -1.96
C ALA A 111 4.13 6.24 -0.88
N TRP A 112 4.42 7.45 -0.42
CA TRP A 112 3.59 8.13 0.56
C TRP A 112 2.16 8.29 0.03
N LEU A 113 2.00 8.87 -1.16
CA LEU A 113 0.69 9.12 -1.75
C LEU A 113 -0.07 7.82 -2.06
N ILE A 114 0.62 6.78 -2.54
CA ILE A 114 0.04 5.46 -2.76
C ILE A 114 -0.50 4.88 -1.44
N ALA A 115 0.33 4.88 -0.39
CA ALA A 115 -0.08 4.33 0.90
C ALA A 115 -1.25 5.12 1.50
N TRP A 116 -1.23 6.45 1.39
CA TRP A 116 -2.32 7.30 1.82
C TRP A 116 -3.62 7.00 1.05
N GLY A 117 -3.57 7.00 -0.28
CA GLY A 117 -4.73 6.75 -1.14
C GLY A 117 -5.33 5.37 -0.92
N THR A 118 -4.50 4.33 -0.81
CA THR A 118 -4.96 2.97 -0.50
C THR A 118 -5.61 2.90 0.88
N THR A 119 -5.01 3.53 1.90
CA THR A 119 -5.59 3.59 3.25
C THR A 119 -6.99 4.20 3.22
N MET A 120 -7.14 5.34 2.54
CA MET A 120 -8.43 6.05 2.42
C MET A 120 -9.47 5.23 1.67
N LEU A 121 -9.09 4.60 0.56
CA LEU A 121 -10.00 3.77 -0.24
C LEU A 121 -10.49 2.55 0.55
N ILE A 122 -9.66 1.99 1.42
CA ILE A 122 -10.07 0.89 2.28
C ILE A 122 -11.01 1.38 3.40
N LEU A 123 -10.64 2.47 4.07
CA LEU A 123 -11.43 3.05 5.17
C LEU A 123 -12.81 3.54 4.74
N SER A 124 -12.98 3.93 3.47
CA SER A 124 -14.29 4.34 2.94
C SER A 124 -15.21 3.17 2.60
N ASN A 125 -14.70 1.93 2.51
CA ASN A 125 -15.45 0.78 2.02
C ASN A 125 -15.65 -0.33 3.07
N ILE A 126 -14.99 -0.27 4.23
CA ILE A 126 -15.07 -1.30 5.27
C ILE A 126 -15.16 -0.66 6.66
N THR A 127 -16.00 -1.24 7.51
CA THR A 127 -16.01 -0.97 8.94
C THR A 127 -14.85 -1.68 9.65
N ILE A 128 -13.95 -0.91 10.26
CA ILE A 128 -12.80 -1.45 10.97
C ILE A 128 -13.19 -1.83 12.41
N HIS A 129 -13.02 -3.12 12.77
CA HIS A 129 -13.25 -3.60 14.14
C HIS A 129 -12.01 -3.45 15.03
N SER A 130 -10.80 -3.61 14.48
CA SER A 130 -9.54 -3.47 15.22
C SER A 130 -8.56 -2.58 14.46
N TRP A 131 -8.40 -1.34 14.93
CA TRP A 131 -7.59 -0.31 14.30
C TRP A 131 -6.10 -0.67 14.23
N GLY A 132 -5.53 -1.21 15.32
CA GLY A 132 -4.12 -1.61 15.33
C GLY A 132 -3.84 -2.78 14.38
N LEU A 133 -4.78 -3.73 14.32
CA LEU A 133 -4.66 -4.89 13.45
C LEU A 133 -4.80 -4.49 11.97
N PHE A 134 -5.73 -3.57 11.66
CA PHE A 134 -5.86 -2.97 10.33
C PHE A 134 -4.56 -2.31 9.85
N VAL A 135 -3.99 -1.40 10.64
CA VAL A 135 -2.74 -0.70 10.30
C VAL A 135 -1.60 -1.68 10.08
N PHE A 136 -1.48 -2.68 10.95
CA PHE A 136 -0.46 -3.71 10.85
C PHE A 136 -0.62 -4.57 9.59
N GLN A 137 -1.84 -5.03 9.28
CA GLN A 137 -2.14 -5.81 8.08
C GLN A 137 -1.89 -5.02 6.80
N LEU A 138 -2.29 -3.74 6.77
CA LEU A 138 -2.08 -2.87 5.63
C LEU A 138 -0.59 -2.65 5.37
N TYR A 139 0.16 -2.29 6.42
CA TYR A 139 1.59 -2.07 6.33
C TYR A 139 2.35 -3.34 5.92
N LEU A 140 2.02 -4.50 6.52
CA LEU A 140 2.60 -5.79 6.11
C LEU A 140 2.27 -6.14 4.67
N SER A 141 1.05 -5.88 4.21
CA SER A 141 0.66 -6.16 2.82
C SER A 141 1.46 -5.31 1.83
N MET A 142 1.71 -4.04 2.15
CA MET A 142 2.56 -3.16 1.34
C MET A 142 4.03 -3.58 1.38
N LEU A 143 4.53 -3.99 2.55
CA LEU A 143 5.87 -4.58 2.72
C LEU A 143 6.06 -5.80 1.83
N LEU A 144 5.14 -6.77 1.94
CA LEU A 144 5.15 -7.97 1.11
C LEU A 144 5.11 -7.63 -0.37
N GLY A 145 4.30 -6.64 -0.76
CA GLY A 145 4.28 -6.10 -2.12
C GLY A 145 5.68 -5.70 -2.61
N ILE A 146 6.39 -4.90 -1.82
CA ILE A 146 7.75 -4.48 -2.15
C ILE A 146 8.72 -5.64 -2.20
N PHE A 147 8.68 -6.55 -1.21
CA PHE A 147 9.60 -7.68 -1.18
C PHE A 147 9.38 -8.62 -2.36
N VAL A 148 8.12 -8.87 -2.71
CA VAL A 148 7.78 -9.65 -3.90
C VAL A 148 8.30 -8.93 -5.14
N ILE A 149 8.00 -7.65 -5.33
CA ILE A 149 8.43 -6.93 -6.55
C ILE A 149 9.96 -6.78 -6.63
N GLY A 150 10.61 -6.49 -5.51
CA GLY A 150 12.06 -6.27 -5.42
C GLY A 150 12.90 -7.55 -5.52
N TYR A 151 12.37 -8.67 -5.01
CA TYR A 151 13.06 -9.97 -4.93
C TYR A 151 12.41 -11.09 -5.77
N ALA A 152 11.33 -10.86 -6.52
CA ALA A 152 10.70 -11.85 -7.41
C ALA A 152 11.61 -12.39 -8.52
N SER A 153 12.85 -11.88 -8.64
CA SER A 153 13.90 -12.57 -9.39
C SER A 153 14.46 -13.82 -8.68
N GLY A 154 14.01 -14.15 -7.47
CA GLY A 154 14.46 -15.32 -6.69
C GLY A 154 13.31 -16.16 -6.14
N ILE A 155 13.44 -17.48 -6.29
CA ILE A 155 12.54 -18.56 -5.81
C ILE A 155 12.14 -18.44 -4.31
N LEU A 156 12.86 -17.64 -3.52
CA LEU A 156 12.62 -17.42 -2.10
C LEU A 156 11.31 -16.66 -1.79
N SER A 157 10.83 -15.79 -2.69
CA SER A 157 9.67 -14.91 -2.42
C SER A 157 8.35 -15.66 -2.26
N ILE A 158 8.18 -16.81 -2.93
CA ILE A 158 6.95 -17.62 -2.85
C ILE A 158 6.77 -18.26 -1.46
N ARG A 159 7.86 -18.70 -0.81
CA ARG A 159 7.79 -19.29 0.54
C ARG A 159 7.43 -18.27 1.61
N VAL A 160 7.94 -17.05 1.51
CA VAL A 160 7.62 -15.95 2.44
C VAL A 160 6.16 -15.52 2.29
N LEU A 161 5.65 -15.46 1.05
CA LEU A 161 4.25 -15.17 0.75
C LEU A 161 3.29 -16.16 1.42
N PHE A 162 3.64 -17.45 1.38
CA PHE A 162 2.83 -18.54 1.95
C PHE A 162 2.87 -18.55 3.48
N LEU A 163 4.03 -18.25 4.08
CA LEU A 163 4.16 -18.16 5.55
C LEU A 163 3.42 -16.93 6.11
N CYS A 164 3.50 -15.78 5.43
CA CYS A 164 2.86 -14.55 5.89
C CYS A 164 1.34 -14.59 5.71
N SER A 165 0.84 -15.18 4.61
CA SER A 165 -0.59 -15.39 4.43
C SER A 165 -1.17 -16.34 5.48
N ILE A 166 -0.51 -17.45 5.81
CA ILE A 166 -0.96 -18.35 6.88
C ILE A 166 -1.02 -17.63 8.24
N PHE A 167 -0.04 -16.76 8.54
CA PHE A 167 0.00 -16.00 9.78
C PHE A 167 -1.09 -14.93 9.87
N LEU A 168 -1.42 -14.28 8.74
CA LEU A 168 -2.45 -13.26 8.63
C LEU A 168 -3.87 -13.88 8.63
N THR A 169 -4.06 -15.02 7.96
CA THR A 169 -5.35 -15.74 7.88
C THR A 169 -5.70 -16.48 9.18
N ARG A 170 -4.71 -17.02 9.92
CA ARG A 170 -5.00 -17.63 11.23
C ARG A 170 -5.49 -16.63 12.29
N ARG A 171 -5.14 -15.34 12.16
CA ARG A 171 -5.59 -14.29 13.09
C ARG A 171 -6.97 -13.73 12.75
N SER A 172 -7.42 -13.76 11.49
CA SER A 172 -8.78 -13.34 11.12
C SER A 172 -9.85 -14.33 11.58
N LEU A 173 -9.53 -15.63 11.60
CA LEU A 173 -10.42 -16.71 12.04
C LEU A 173 -10.68 -16.77 13.56
N GLN A 174 -9.89 -16.09 14.40
CA GLN A 174 -10.13 -16.03 15.86
C GLN A 174 -11.04 -14.85 16.28
N THR A 175 -11.49 -14.03 15.34
CA THR A 175 -12.31 -12.83 15.59
C THR A 175 -13.73 -12.92 15.04
N TYR A 176 -14.16 -14.11 14.60
CA TYR A 176 -15.55 -14.41 14.30
C TYR A 176 -16.18 -15.23 15.42
#